data_AF-A0A444UI15-F1
#
_entry.id   AF-A0A444UI15-F1
#
_cell.length_a   1.000
_cell.length_b   1.000
_cell.length_c   1.000
_cell.angle_alpha   90.00
_cell.angle_beta   90.00
_cell.angle_gamma   90.00
#
_symmetry.space_group_name_H-M   'P 1'
#
loop_
_entity.id
_entity.type
_entity.pdbx_description
1 polymer ?
#
loop_
_entity_poly.entity_id
_entity_poly.type
_entity_poly.pdbx_seq_one_letter_code
_entity_poly.pdbx_strand_id
1 'polypeptide(L)'
;MISDRHYRKIQVDRVTVPGQKPHNVLLLATVEHYRSQRGNPEDQELKSIAPLSAPYFLTCPITSHHASHFWHHNNRTIDCQFSKSDCLHLIEGMKPDLYGKYQCFAEEKGYQRLVTEYTLVPSSGTTALSSKVQALGSIILLVGLIL
;
A
#
# COMPACT_ATOMS: atom_id res chain seq x y z
N MET A 1 -8.17 37.78 -1.07
CA MET A 1 -7.00 38.03 -1.94
C MET A 1 -5.97 36.97 -1.62
N ILE A 2 -5.84 35.97 -2.49
CA ILE A 2 -4.91 34.84 -2.30
C ILE A 2 -3.53 35.32 -2.75
N SER A 3 -2.53 35.16 -1.89
CA SER A 3 -1.20 35.74 -2.03
C SER A 3 -0.36 35.07 -3.12
N ASP A 4 0.21 35.87 -4.03
CA ASP A 4 1.15 35.49 -5.10
C ASP A 4 2.39 34.71 -4.63
N ARG A 5 2.64 34.60 -3.32
CA ARG A 5 3.75 33.82 -2.77
C ARG A 5 3.58 32.31 -2.90
N HIS A 6 2.38 31.80 -3.17
CA HIS A 6 2.15 30.36 -3.25
C HIS A 6 2.57 29.71 -4.60
N TYR A 7 2.79 30.49 -5.66
CA TYR A 7 3.07 29.94 -7.01
C TYR A 7 4.56 29.74 -7.35
N ARG A 8 5.49 30.09 -6.45
CA ARG A 8 6.92 30.24 -6.79
C ARG A 8 7.80 28.98 -6.78
N LYS A 9 7.24 27.77 -6.80
CA LYS A 9 8.04 26.52 -6.73
C LYS A 9 7.62 25.39 -7.66
N ILE A 10 7.04 25.70 -8.82
CA ILE A 10 6.96 24.70 -9.89
C ILE A 10 8.37 24.58 -10.50
N GLN A 11 9.21 23.71 -9.94
CA GLN A 11 10.49 23.36 -10.57
C GLN A 11 10.20 22.40 -11.71
N VAL A 12 10.53 22.79 -12.94
CA VAL A 12 10.34 21.94 -14.11
C VAL A 12 11.69 21.39 -14.48
N ASP A 13 11.86 20.09 -14.31
CA ASP A 13 13.15 19.46 -14.56
C ASP A 13 13.18 18.81 -15.93
N ARG A 14 14.36 18.87 -16.56
CA ARG A 14 14.59 18.32 -17.89
C ARG A 14 15.09 16.89 -17.76
N VAL A 15 14.31 15.93 -18.24
CA VAL A 15 14.63 14.51 -18.25
C VAL A 15 15.09 14.08 -19.64
N THR A 16 16.04 13.16 -19.66
CA THR A 16 16.50 12.45 -20.86
C THR A 16 16.15 10.98 -20.71
N VAL A 17 15.25 10.49 -21.56
CA VAL A 17 14.85 9.07 -21.64
C VAL A 17 15.49 8.46 -22.89
N PRO A 18 16.06 7.23 -22.82
CA PRO A 18 16.64 6.57 -24.00
C PRO A 18 15.66 6.50 -25.17
N GLY A 19 16.11 6.88 -26.37
CA GLY A 19 15.26 6.88 -27.56
C GLY A 19 14.30 8.08 -27.69
N GLN A 20 14.32 9.04 -26.75
CA GLN A 20 13.48 10.23 -26.78
C GLN A 20 14.29 11.52 -26.68
N LYS A 21 13.82 12.58 -27.35
CA LYS A 21 14.41 13.92 -27.17
C LYS A 21 14.20 14.39 -25.72
N PRO A 22 15.17 15.11 -25.14
CA PRO A 22 15.05 15.64 -23.78
C PRO A 22 13.80 16.51 -23.64
N HIS A 23 13.07 16.33 -22.55
CA HIS A 23 11.80 17.01 -22.31
C HIS A 23 11.60 17.33 -20.84
N ASN A 24 10.70 18.26 -20.58
CA ASN A 24 10.40 18.77 -19.26
C ASN A 24 9.31 17.96 -18.59
N VAL A 25 9.51 17.53 -17.33
CA VAL A 25 8.50 16.84 -16.52
C VAL A 25 8.27 17.57 -15.20
N LEU A 26 7.02 17.55 -14.73
CA LEU A 26 6.66 18.11 -13.42
C LEU A 26 6.87 17.09 -12.29
N LEU A 27 6.79 15.79 -12.60
CA LEU A 27 6.98 14.72 -11.60
C LEU A 27 8.24 14.92 -10.75
N LEU A 28 9.36 15.40 -11.31
CA LEU A 28 10.61 15.60 -10.58
C LEU A 28 10.54 16.69 -9.49
N ALA A 29 9.80 17.78 -9.67
CA ALA A 29 9.62 18.80 -8.62
C ALA A 29 8.98 18.21 -7.36
N THR A 30 8.05 17.27 -7.55
CA THR A 30 7.36 16.60 -6.45
C THR A 30 8.21 15.50 -5.82
N VAL A 31 9.27 15.05 -6.49
CA VAL A 31 10.24 14.08 -5.95
C VAL A 31 10.92 14.62 -4.72
N GLU A 32 11.49 15.82 -4.76
CA GLU A 32 12.25 16.35 -3.62
C GLU A 32 11.35 16.73 -2.45
N HIS A 33 10.13 17.21 -2.73
CA HIS A 33 9.15 17.43 -1.69
C HIS A 33 8.69 16.12 -1.03
N TYR A 34 8.43 15.08 -1.82
CA TYR A 34 8.03 13.77 -1.29
C TYR A 34 9.18 13.01 -0.61
N ARG A 35 10.41 13.11 -1.14
CA ARG A 35 11.62 12.48 -0.56
C ARG A 35 11.96 13.05 0.82
N SER A 36 11.65 14.32 1.05
CA SER A 36 11.77 14.96 2.36
C SER A 36 10.68 14.54 3.36
N GLN A 37 9.54 14.01 2.89
CA GLN A 37 8.47 13.50 3.76
C GLN A 37 8.54 11.99 3.98
N ARG A 38 9.37 11.29 3.21
CA ARG A 38 9.62 9.87 3.41
C ARG A 38 10.61 9.69 4.56
N GLY A 39 10.19 8.93 5.57
CA GLY A 39 11.14 8.08 6.28
C GLY A 39 11.85 7.15 5.27
N ASN A 40 12.84 6.42 5.77
CA ASN A 40 13.76 5.58 4.99
C ASN A 40 13.07 4.85 3.80
N PRO A 41 13.65 4.76 2.58
CA PRO A 41 13.11 3.98 1.45
C PRO A 41 12.74 2.49 1.71
N GLU A 42 12.90 2.02 2.95
CA GLU A 42 12.41 0.73 3.46
C GLU A 42 11.00 0.81 4.10
N ASP A 43 10.35 1.98 4.14
CA ASP A 43 8.99 2.15 4.66
C ASP A 43 7.93 1.64 3.65
N GLN A 44 8.04 0.35 3.29
CA GLN A 44 6.98 -0.39 2.62
C GLN A 44 5.83 -0.55 3.62
N GLU A 45 4.66 0.04 3.34
CA GLU A 45 3.55 -0.01 4.28
C GLU A 45 2.93 -1.42 4.31
N LEU A 46 3.31 -2.20 5.31
CA LEU A 46 2.76 -3.53 5.57
C LEU A 46 1.36 -3.38 6.18
N LYS A 47 0.34 -3.90 5.49
CA LYS A 47 -1.05 -3.87 5.94
C LYS A 47 -1.57 -5.26 6.19
N SER A 48 -1.97 -5.53 7.43
CA SER A 48 -2.66 -6.76 7.83
C SER A 48 -4.16 -6.61 7.60
N ILE A 49 -4.74 -7.41 6.71
CA ILE A 49 -6.15 -7.34 6.32
C ILE A 49 -6.79 -8.73 6.49
N ALA A 50 -8.00 -8.79 7.04
CA ALA A 50 -8.71 -10.04 7.24
C ALA A 50 -9.30 -10.59 5.93
N PRO A 51 -9.31 -11.93 5.72
CA PRO A 51 -10.07 -12.55 4.64
C PRO A 51 -11.56 -12.15 4.74
N LEU A 52 -12.20 -11.90 3.59
CA LEU A 52 -13.61 -11.47 3.54
C LEU A 52 -13.89 -10.14 4.27
N SER A 53 -12.88 -9.28 4.39
CA SER A 53 -13.08 -7.92 4.89
C SER A 53 -14.09 -7.16 4.02
N ALA A 54 -14.70 -6.13 4.62
CA ALA A 54 -15.43 -5.11 3.88
C ALA A 54 -14.55 -4.48 2.77
N PRO A 55 -15.16 -3.84 1.76
CA PRO A 55 -14.42 -3.13 0.73
C PRO A 55 -13.38 -2.16 1.30
N TYR A 56 -12.19 -2.15 0.73
CA TYR A 56 -11.05 -1.35 1.19
C TYR A 56 -10.38 -0.62 0.02
N PHE A 57 -9.95 0.62 0.24
CA PHE A 57 -9.24 1.41 -0.77
C PHE A 57 -7.76 1.50 -0.47
N LEU A 58 -6.93 1.25 -1.49
CA LEU A 58 -5.55 1.72 -1.51
C LEU A 58 -5.51 3.12 -2.11
N THR A 59 -4.76 4.00 -1.47
CA THR A 59 -4.67 5.41 -1.85
C THR A 59 -3.31 5.67 -2.49
N CYS A 60 -3.32 6.25 -3.68
CA CYS A 60 -2.13 6.79 -4.32
C CYS A 60 -2.29 8.31 -4.52
N PRO A 61 -1.52 9.14 -3.80
CA PRO A 61 -1.62 10.59 -3.95
C PRO A 61 -1.28 11.03 -5.38
N ILE A 62 -2.08 11.93 -5.96
CA ILE A 62 -1.79 12.56 -7.23
C ILE A 62 -0.68 13.59 -7.00
N THR A 63 0.54 13.23 -7.40
CA THR A 63 1.71 14.10 -7.26
C THR A 63 1.85 15.09 -8.41
N SER A 64 1.30 14.78 -9.60
CA SER A 64 1.28 15.66 -10.77
C SER A 64 -0.01 15.45 -11.56
N HIS A 65 -0.78 16.51 -11.80
CA HIS A 65 -1.96 16.43 -12.70
C HIS A 65 -1.58 16.27 -14.18
N HIS A 66 -0.30 16.37 -14.52
CA HIS A 66 0.21 16.12 -15.88
C HIS A 66 0.65 14.66 -16.07
N ALA A 67 0.61 13.84 -15.02
CA ALA A 67 1.04 12.45 -15.05
C ALA A 67 -0.16 11.51 -15.04
N SER A 68 -0.05 10.42 -15.80
CA SER A 68 -0.94 9.28 -15.67
C SER A 68 -0.57 8.49 -14.41
N HIS A 69 -1.56 8.06 -13.64
CA HIS A 69 -1.34 7.24 -12.45
C HIS A 69 -2.00 5.88 -12.61
N PHE A 70 -1.33 4.83 -12.17
CA PHE A 70 -1.83 3.45 -12.28
C PHE A 70 -1.25 2.55 -11.20
N TRP A 71 -1.96 1.47 -10.93
CA TRP A 71 -1.57 0.44 -9.98
C TRP A 71 -0.95 -0.75 -10.69
N HIS A 72 -0.05 -1.43 -10.00
CA HIS A 72 0.54 -2.68 -10.40
C HIS A 72 0.37 -3.70 -9.29
N HIS A 73 -0.19 -4.87 -9.63
CA HIS A 73 -0.31 -6.01 -8.75
C HIS A 73 -0.27 -7.31 -9.56
N ASN A 74 0.49 -8.31 -9.12
CA ASN A 74 0.61 -9.61 -9.78
C ASN A 74 0.86 -9.53 -11.30
N ASN A 75 1.80 -8.68 -11.73
CA ASN A 75 2.13 -8.44 -13.13
C ASN A 75 0.99 -7.85 -13.99
N ARG A 76 -0.02 -7.25 -13.35
CA ARG A 76 -1.14 -6.59 -14.01
C ARG A 76 -1.13 -5.10 -13.69
N THR A 77 -1.32 -4.32 -14.74
CA THR A 77 -1.65 -2.90 -14.61
C THR A 77 -3.14 -2.76 -14.33
N ILE A 78 -3.48 -1.92 -13.36
CA ILE A 78 -4.84 -1.67 -12.92
C ILE A 78 -5.08 -0.17 -12.99
N ASP A 79 -6.08 0.24 -13.75
CA ASP A 79 -6.54 1.62 -13.79
C ASP A 79 -7.15 2.01 -12.44
N CYS A 80 -6.99 3.28 -12.07
CA CYS A 80 -7.53 3.78 -10.81
C CYS A 80 -8.79 4.61 -10.98
N GLN A 81 -9.53 4.69 -9.87
CA GLN A 81 -10.64 5.61 -9.72
C GLN A 81 -10.11 6.93 -9.18
N PHE A 82 -10.20 7.99 -9.97
CA PHE A 82 -9.68 9.30 -9.59
C PHE A 82 -10.64 10.04 -8.65
N SER A 83 -10.11 10.49 -7.52
CA SER A 83 -10.67 11.57 -6.70
C SER A 83 -10.01 12.91 -7.10
N LYS A 84 -10.27 14.00 -6.36
CA LYS A 84 -9.59 15.28 -6.60
C LYS A 84 -8.08 15.23 -6.30
N SER A 85 -7.68 14.43 -5.30
CA SER A 85 -6.33 14.37 -4.76
C SER A 85 -5.66 13.01 -4.92
N ASP A 86 -6.41 11.96 -5.25
CA ASP A 86 -5.96 10.58 -5.14
C ASP A 86 -6.41 9.71 -6.31
N CYS A 87 -5.57 8.73 -6.63
CA CYS A 87 -5.81 7.62 -7.54
C CYS A 87 -6.08 6.38 -6.69
N LEU A 88 -7.34 5.95 -6.61
CA LEU A 88 -7.81 4.92 -5.68
C LEU A 88 -7.91 3.54 -6.36
N HIS A 89 -7.48 2.50 -5.65
CA HIS A 89 -7.74 1.10 -6.01
C HIS A 89 -8.68 0.47 -5.00
N LEU A 90 -9.87 0.07 -5.45
CA LEU A 90 -10.86 -0.62 -4.63
C LEU A 90 -10.60 -2.12 -4.62
N ILE A 91 -10.47 -2.67 -3.42
CA ILE A 91 -10.52 -4.10 -3.14
C ILE A 91 -11.91 -4.36 -2.56
N GLU A 92 -12.84 -4.91 -3.35
CA GLU A 92 -14.24 -5.10 -2.94
C GLU A 92 -14.40 -6.06 -1.75
N GLY A 93 -13.47 -7.01 -1.61
CA GLY A 93 -13.40 -7.92 -0.46
C GLY A 93 -12.16 -8.77 -0.56
N MET A 94 -11.47 -8.96 0.57
CA MET A 94 -10.14 -9.57 0.54
C MET A 94 -10.20 -11.06 0.24
N LYS A 95 -9.48 -11.47 -0.81
CA LYS A 95 -9.35 -12.86 -1.28
C LYS A 95 -7.88 -13.30 -1.26
N PRO A 96 -7.60 -14.62 -1.18
CA PRO A 96 -6.22 -15.12 -1.11
C PRO A 96 -5.29 -14.62 -2.22
N ASP A 97 -5.80 -14.44 -3.44
CA ASP A 97 -5.07 -13.97 -4.62
C ASP A 97 -4.81 -12.47 -4.65
N LEU A 98 -5.49 -11.70 -3.80
CA LEU A 98 -5.34 -10.25 -3.67
C LEU A 98 -4.31 -9.85 -2.60
N TYR A 99 -3.74 -10.80 -1.86
CA TYR A 99 -2.62 -10.51 -0.97
C TYR A 99 -1.32 -10.30 -1.76
N GLY A 100 -0.36 -9.65 -1.13
CA GLY A 100 0.94 -9.36 -1.71
C GLY A 100 1.11 -7.88 -2.04
N LYS A 101 1.99 -7.62 -3.00
CA LYS A 101 2.51 -6.27 -3.25
C LYS A 101 1.64 -5.49 -4.22
N TYR A 102 1.37 -4.24 -3.88
CA TYR A 102 0.70 -3.26 -4.71
C TYR A 102 1.62 -2.05 -4.86
N GLN A 103 1.86 -1.64 -6.10
CA GLN A 103 2.71 -0.49 -6.41
C GLN A 103 1.90 0.52 -7.21
N CYS A 104 1.86 1.77 -6.77
CA CYS A 104 1.32 2.85 -7.58
C CYS A 104 2.44 3.60 -8.28
N PHE A 105 2.29 3.79 -9.58
CA PHE A 105 3.21 4.57 -10.41
C PHE A 105 2.54 5.83 -10.94
N ALA A 106 3.34 6.87 -11.09
CA ALA A 106 3.03 8.03 -11.90
C ALA A 106 3.96 8.08 -13.11
N GLU A 107 3.42 8.36 -14.29
CA GLU A 107 4.17 8.46 -15.54
C GLU A 107 3.89 9.78 -16.26
N GLU A 108 4.95 10.50 -16.60
CA GLU A 108 4.90 11.73 -17.37
C GLU A 108 5.95 11.69 -18.48
N LYS A 109 5.49 11.70 -19.74
CA LYS A 109 6.35 11.75 -20.95
C LYS A 109 7.41 10.65 -21.02
N GLY A 110 7.13 9.46 -20.49
CA GLY A 110 8.07 8.33 -20.48
C GLY A 110 8.99 8.29 -19.26
N TYR A 111 8.89 9.27 -18.35
CA TYR A 111 9.45 9.17 -17.01
C TYR A 111 8.42 8.54 -16.08
N GLN A 112 8.74 7.35 -15.55
CA GLN A 112 7.89 6.63 -14.61
C GLN A 112 8.51 6.66 -13.21
N ARG A 113 7.67 6.80 -12.18
CA ARG A 113 8.09 6.81 -10.78
C ARG A 113 7.12 6.06 -9.88
N LEU A 114 7.66 5.29 -8.94
CA LEU A 114 6.91 4.72 -7.81
C LEU A 114 6.48 5.83 -6.85
N VAL A 115 5.18 5.99 -6.65
CA VAL A 115 4.58 6.96 -5.72
C VAL A 115 4.43 6.33 -4.34
N THR A 116 3.75 5.18 -4.26
CA THR A 116 3.51 4.45 -3.01
C THR A 116 3.55 2.95 -3.25
N GLU A 117 3.85 2.18 -2.20
CA GLU A 117 3.87 0.72 -2.22
C GLU A 117 3.24 0.17 -0.92
N TYR A 118 2.35 -0.80 -1.10
CA TYR A 118 1.68 -1.52 -0.02
C TYR A 118 2.00 -3.01 -0.12
N THR A 119 2.20 -3.67 1.02
CA THR A 119 2.20 -5.14 1.07
C THR A 119 1.06 -5.60 1.95
N LEU A 120 0.08 -6.26 1.34
CA LEU A 120 -1.10 -6.77 2.02
C LEU A 120 -0.81 -8.20 2.50
N VAL A 121 -1.01 -8.47 3.78
CA VAL A 121 -0.85 -9.81 4.38
C VAL A 121 -2.12 -10.25 5.11
N PRO A 122 -2.41 -11.56 5.18
CA PRO A 122 -3.55 -12.05 5.94
C PRO A 122 -3.41 -11.72 7.42
N SER A 123 -4.48 -11.22 8.04
CA SER A 123 -4.51 -11.09 9.49
C SER A 123 -4.55 -12.48 10.14
N SER A 124 -3.65 -12.73 11.09
CA SER A 124 -3.68 -13.94 11.92
C SER A 124 -4.91 -13.95 12.82
N GLY A 125 -6.02 -14.53 12.36
CA GLY A 125 -7.17 -14.82 13.22
C GLY A 125 -6.83 -15.98 14.14
N THR A 126 -6.44 -15.72 15.38
CA THR A 126 -6.15 -16.77 16.36
C THR A 126 -7.46 -17.43 16.81
N THR A 127 -7.88 -18.52 16.16
CA THR A 127 -8.61 -19.58 16.89
C THR A 127 -7.58 -20.50 17.54
N ALA A 128 -6.83 -19.99 18.52
CA ALA A 128 -6.12 -20.85 19.44
C ALA A 128 -7.16 -21.43 20.40
N LEU A 129 -7.74 -22.58 20.06
CA LEU A 129 -8.25 -23.46 21.11
C LEU A 129 -7.03 -23.93 21.92
N SER A 130 -6.70 -23.19 22.96
CA SER A 130 -5.79 -23.66 23.99
C SER A 130 -6.50 -24.78 24.76
N SER A 131 -6.43 -26.00 24.25
CA SER A 131 -6.80 -27.20 25.01
C SER A 131 -5.77 -27.40 26.11
N LYS A 132 -5.93 -26.71 27.23
CA LYS A 132 -5.37 -27.15 28.50
C LYS A 132 -6.25 -28.28 29.03
N VAL A 133 -6.09 -29.48 28.48
CA VAL A 133 -6.60 -30.70 29.14
C VAL A 133 -5.70 -30.94 30.34
N GLN A 134 -6.07 -30.37 31.48
CA GLN A 134 -5.39 -30.62 32.74
C GLN A 134 -5.92 -31.97 33.27
N ALA A 135 -5.23 -33.05 32.94
CA ALA A 135 -5.50 -34.37 33.49
C ALA A 135 -5.09 -34.42 34.97
N LEU A 136 -6.00 -34.03 35.86
CA LEU A 136 -5.91 -34.34 37.29
C LEU A 136 -7.21 -35.01 37.71
N GLY A 137 -7.32 -36.32 37.45
CA GLY A 137 -8.55 -37.06 37.72
C GLY A 137 -8.40 -38.57 37.83
N SER A 138 -7.22 -39.10 38.20
CA SER A 138 -7.02 -40.57 38.28
C SER A 138 -6.52 -41.10 39.63
N ILE A 139 -6.51 -40.32 40.72
CA ILE A 139 -6.00 -40.80 42.03
C ILE A 139 -7.10 -41.07 43.08
N ILE A 140 -8.38 -40.79 42.81
CA ILE A 140 -9.44 -40.96 43.83
C ILE A 140 -10.07 -42.37 43.85
N LEU A 141 -9.77 -43.25 42.90
CA LEU A 141 -10.37 -44.61 42.87
C LEU A 141 -9.64 -45.68 43.69
N LEU A 142 -8.49 -45.40 44.32
CA LEU A 142 -7.75 -46.41 45.09
C LEU A 142 -7.99 -46.38 46.61
N VAL A 143 -8.62 -45.32 47.15
CA VAL A 143 -8.83 -45.21 48.62
C VAL A 143 -10.18 -45.81 49.07
N GLY A 144 -11.13 -45.99 48.15
CA GLY A 144 -12.45 -46.58 48.45
C GLY A 144 -12.49 -48.11 48.53
N LEU A 145 -11.36 -48.80 48.34
CA LEU A 145 -11.26 -50.26 48.41
C LEU A 145 -10.56 -50.76 49.69
N ILE A 146 -10.16 -49.86 50.60
CA ILE A 146 -9.47 -50.20 51.86
C ILE A 146 -10.17 -49.59 53.09
N LEU A 147 -11.46 -49.20 52.97
CA LEU A 147 -12.31 -48.82 54.10
C LEU A 147 -13.66 -49.54 54.01
#